data_AF-A0A662PLJ5-F1
#
_entry.id   AF-A0A662PLJ5-F1
#
_cell.length_a   1.000
_cell.length_b   1.000
_cell.length_c   1.000
_cell.angle_alpha   90.00
_cell.angle_beta   90.00
_cell.angle_gamma   90.00
#
_symmetry.space_group_name_H-M   'P 1'
#
loop_
_entity.id
_entity.type
_entity.pdbx_description
1 polymer ?
#
loop_
_entity_poly.entity_id
_entity_poly.type
_entity_poly.pdbx_seq_one_letter_code
_entity_poly.pdbx_strand_id
1 'polypeptide(L)'
;MVNNLRIIWVRGSENIGFNRPHTWFVLGVRGSGKSSFLEHVGECYLNEGHTILDLFGSRDGEGLAWLRSPYAKEKRILLIHGDNVDVQCSFDTKNVSKVQLGDFERYDILISSSPLYSSPDDEFFHVNRLIDLLYKRLSWKHLVYMIVREAANLYYSRLRISDNQLAAKAESTYLIREARHVGVAVGLDTLKYTSIDVDIRSVLDYLILKSQGSLGLPSSLQWLYGFFDPSKVRNMPPKYFLMLTRKGAIGVGRFPKIEWHKQEKENILRSLGIKVEYGEQIDYGKSRGAFKTVGDFEHAEIISLYMQGLSMKQIAQKLDRSAATIHAQIHAHNQSIERLGYCMKCKRVKGEHANQKIDKKAKIYSFIAGQHSSHT
;
A
#
# COMPACT_ATOMS: atom_id res chain seq x y z
N MET A 1 5.33 15.49 -24.99
CA MET A 1 4.72 16.81 -24.73
C MET A 1 4.78 17.07 -23.22
N VAL A 2 5.68 17.91 -22.72
CA VAL A 2 5.75 18.19 -21.28
C VAL A 2 4.87 19.38 -20.97
N ASN A 3 3.68 19.11 -20.43
CA ASN A 3 2.81 20.15 -19.93
C ASN A 3 3.29 20.58 -18.53
N ASN A 4 4.08 21.64 -18.44
CA ASN A 4 4.75 22.01 -17.19
C ASN A 4 3.81 22.49 -16.09
N LEU A 5 4.06 22.00 -14.87
CA LEU A 5 3.70 22.64 -13.61
C LEU A 5 4.21 24.10 -13.61
N ARG A 6 3.32 25.09 -13.48
CA ARG A 6 3.71 26.51 -13.40
C ARG A 6 3.37 27.06 -12.04
N ILE A 7 4.33 27.72 -11.40
CA ILE A 7 4.18 28.32 -10.08
C ILE A 7 4.64 29.77 -10.14
N ILE A 8 3.82 30.64 -9.53
CA ILE A 8 4.14 32.02 -9.24
C ILE A 8 4.37 32.10 -7.73
N TRP A 9 5.55 32.52 -7.32
CA TRP A 9 5.88 32.66 -5.91
C TRP A 9 5.34 33.97 -5.36
N VAL A 10 4.56 33.89 -4.29
CA VAL A 10 4.01 35.02 -3.54
C VAL A 10 4.97 35.45 -2.43
N ARG A 11 5.70 34.48 -1.85
CA ARG A 11 6.74 34.72 -0.86
C ARG A 11 7.88 33.73 -1.05
N GLY A 12 9.12 34.22 -1.04
CA GLY A 12 10.31 33.41 -1.30
C GLY A 12 10.33 32.89 -2.74
N SER A 13 11.18 31.89 -2.99
CA SER A 13 11.17 31.13 -4.24
C SER A 13 11.85 29.78 -4.02
N GLU A 14 11.48 28.79 -4.82
CA GLU A 14 12.16 27.50 -4.85
C GLU A 14 12.17 26.94 -6.27
N ASN A 15 13.24 26.22 -6.61
CA ASN A 15 13.29 25.40 -7.81
C ASN A 15 12.85 23.99 -7.44
N ILE A 16 11.83 23.50 -8.14
CA ILE A 16 11.25 22.17 -7.91
C ILE A 16 11.86 21.21 -8.91
N GLY A 17 12.57 20.22 -8.39
CA GLY A 17 13.10 19.11 -9.18
C GLY A 17 12.35 17.82 -8.88
N PHE A 18 12.52 16.83 -9.76
CA PHE A 18 11.96 15.48 -9.60
C PHE A 18 13.07 14.41 -9.55
N ASN A 19 14.32 14.83 -9.31
CA ASN A 19 15.50 13.97 -9.12
C ASN A 19 15.88 13.79 -7.65
N ARG A 20 14.96 14.09 -6.73
CA ARG A 20 15.13 13.88 -5.29
C ARG A 20 13.89 13.21 -4.70
N PRO A 21 14.03 12.43 -3.62
CA PRO A 21 12.92 11.74 -2.97
C PRO A 21 12.06 12.72 -2.17
N HIS A 22 11.26 13.53 -2.87
CA HIS A 22 10.40 14.54 -2.25
C HIS A 22 9.12 13.92 -1.69
N THR A 23 8.69 14.43 -0.54
CA THR A 23 7.40 14.12 0.06
C THR A 23 6.37 15.21 -0.28
N TRP A 24 5.42 14.84 -1.12
CA TRP A 24 4.31 15.65 -1.59
C TRP A 24 3.04 15.34 -0.80
N PHE A 25 2.39 16.37 -0.25
CA PHE A 25 1.17 16.22 0.51
C PHE A 25 0.07 17.10 -0.06
N VAL A 26 -1.03 16.51 -0.48
CA VAL A 26 -2.13 17.21 -1.14
C VAL A 26 -3.37 17.20 -0.26
N LEU A 27 -3.82 18.40 0.12
CA LEU A 27 -4.99 18.60 0.97
C LEU A 27 -6.10 19.29 0.18
N GLY A 28 -7.32 18.76 0.28
CA GLY A 28 -8.51 19.43 -0.26
C GLY A 28 -9.74 18.54 -0.32
N VAL A 29 -10.89 19.13 -0.61
CA VAL A 29 -12.17 18.42 -0.65
C VAL A 29 -12.27 17.44 -1.82
N ARG A 30 -13.32 16.62 -1.85
CA ARG A 30 -13.62 15.74 -3.00
C ARG A 30 -13.82 16.57 -4.27
N GLY A 31 -13.41 16.05 -5.41
CA GLY A 31 -13.49 16.75 -6.71
C GLY A 31 -12.50 17.91 -6.89
N SER A 32 -11.64 18.21 -5.91
CA SER A 32 -10.69 19.32 -6.00
C SER A 32 -9.46 19.04 -6.88
N GLY A 33 -9.34 17.84 -7.47
CA GLY A 33 -8.21 17.45 -8.33
C GLY A 33 -6.93 17.08 -7.58
N LYS A 34 -7.03 16.48 -6.39
CA LYS A 34 -5.87 16.04 -5.59
C LYS A 34 -5.11 14.89 -6.27
N SER A 35 -5.87 13.87 -6.60
CA SER A 35 -5.36 12.66 -7.23
C SER A 35 -4.79 12.92 -8.62
N SER A 36 -5.47 13.73 -9.45
CA SER A 36 -4.91 14.18 -10.73
C SER A 36 -3.63 15.02 -10.58
N PHE A 37 -3.47 15.75 -9.47
CA PHE A 37 -2.22 16.45 -9.18
C PHE A 37 -1.09 15.45 -8.86
N LEU A 38 -1.35 14.42 -8.05
CA LEU A 38 -0.37 13.38 -7.76
C LEU A 38 0.02 12.58 -9.01
N GLU A 39 -0.92 12.33 -9.92
CA GLU A 39 -0.66 11.75 -11.25
C GLU A 39 0.28 12.63 -12.06
N HIS A 40 0.03 13.95 -12.10
CA HIS A 40 0.90 14.88 -12.80
C HIS A 40 2.32 14.91 -12.22
N VAL A 41 2.46 14.89 -10.90
CA VAL A 41 3.78 14.74 -10.25
C VAL A 41 4.43 13.41 -10.66
N GLY A 42 3.63 12.34 -10.81
CA GLY A 42 4.09 11.07 -11.35
C GLY A 42 4.60 11.17 -12.79
N GLU A 43 3.90 11.90 -13.67
CA GLU A 43 4.39 12.17 -15.03
C GLU A 43 5.75 12.88 -15.00
N CYS A 44 5.95 13.83 -14.08
CA CYS A 44 7.23 14.50 -13.90
C CYS A 44 8.35 13.54 -13.47
N TYR A 45 8.10 12.64 -12.50
CA TYR A 45 9.08 11.61 -12.12
C TYR A 45 9.38 10.63 -13.26
N LEU A 46 8.36 10.19 -14.02
CA LEU A 46 8.53 9.31 -15.19
C LEU A 46 9.39 9.95 -16.28
N ASN A 47 9.21 11.26 -16.51
CA ASN A 47 9.97 12.00 -17.52
C ASN A 47 11.45 12.14 -17.15
N GLU A 48 11.77 12.16 -15.86
CA GLU A 48 13.16 12.11 -15.35
C GLU A 48 13.71 10.66 -15.29
N GLY A 49 12.96 9.67 -15.75
CA GLY A 49 13.40 8.26 -15.80
C GLY A 49 13.28 7.52 -14.47
N HIS A 50 12.37 7.94 -13.59
CA HIS A 50 12.05 7.25 -12.33
C HIS A 50 10.82 6.36 -12.45
N THR A 51 10.65 5.48 -11.47
CA THR A 51 9.56 4.50 -11.43
C THR A 51 8.35 5.04 -10.67
N ILE A 52 7.15 4.69 -11.11
CA ILE A 52 5.89 4.96 -10.39
C ILE A 52 5.42 3.71 -9.69
N LEU A 53 4.98 3.87 -8.44
CA LEU A 53 4.18 2.89 -7.74
C LEU A 53 2.87 3.55 -7.29
N ASP A 54 1.78 3.31 -8.02
CA ASP A 54 0.44 3.69 -7.55
C ASP A 54 -0.04 2.60 -6.60
N LEU A 55 0.18 2.82 -5.30
CA LEU A 55 0.19 1.77 -4.29
C LEU A 55 -1.19 1.46 -3.72
N PHE A 56 -1.95 2.51 -3.46
CA PHE A 56 -3.19 2.43 -2.70
C PHE A 56 -4.11 3.59 -3.06
N GLY A 57 -5.42 3.32 -3.05
CA GLY A 57 -6.41 4.37 -3.26
C GLY A 57 -7.84 3.93 -3.12
N SER A 58 -8.71 4.65 -3.81
CA SER A 58 -10.14 4.42 -3.83
C SER A 58 -10.51 3.04 -4.39
N ARG A 59 -11.61 2.46 -3.86
CA ARG A 59 -12.17 1.17 -4.30
C ARG A 59 -12.60 1.13 -5.76
N ASP A 60 -12.74 2.27 -6.41
CA ASP A 60 -13.16 2.37 -7.80
C ASP A 60 -12.02 2.11 -8.80
N GLY A 61 -10.81 1.87 -8.32
CA GLY A 61 -9.66 1.53 -9.14
C GLY A 61 -9.00 2.72 -9.82
N GLU A 62 -9.09 3.91 -9.24
CA GLU A 62 -8.54 5.16 -9.80
C GLU A 62 -7.11 5.04 -10.34
N GLY A 63 -6.21 4.34 -9.63
CA GLY A 63 -4.83 4.12 -10.09
C GLY A 63 -4.71 3.34 -11.41
N LEU A 64 -5.72 2.56 -11.80
CA LEU A 64 -5.73 1.87 -13.11
C LEU A 64 -5.82 2.84 -14.29
N ALA A 65 -6.15 4.11 -14.05
CA ALA A 65 -6.13 5.17 -15.07
C ALA A 65 -4.78 5.30 -15.79
N TRP A 66 -3.66 4.94 -15.13
CA TRP A 66 -2.34 4.89 -15.76
C TRP A 66 -2.30 4.02 -17.03
N LEU A 67 -3.13 2.97 -17.11
CA LEU A 67 -3.17 2.04 -18.25
C LEU A 67 -3.70 2.66 -19.54
N ARG A 68 -4.38 3.81 -19.45
CA ARG A 68 -4.82 4.59 -20.62
C ARG A 68 -4.05 5.91 -20.79
N SER A 69 -3.04 6.12 -19.96
CA SER A 69 -2.13 7.26 -20.14
C SER A 69 -1.31 7.08 -21.44
N PRO A 70 -0.79 8.17 -22.03
CA PRO A 70 0.14 8.07 -23.15
C PRO A 70 1.36 7.19 -22.83
N TYR A 71 1.78 7.15 -21.57
CA TYR A 71 2.91 6.35 -21.10
C TYR A 71 2.68 4.85 -21.22
N ALA A 72 1.43 4.37 -21.18
CA ALA A 72 1.13 2.94 -21.29
C ALA A 72 1.51 2.32 -22.65
N LYS A 73 1.78 3.13 -23.67
CA LYS A 73 2.25 2.67 -24.98
C LYS A 73 3.75 2.42 -25.05
N GLU A 74 4.53 3.08 -24.19
CA GLU A 74 6.00 3.13 -24.26
C GLU A 74 6.67 2.54 -23.01
N LYS A 75 5.96 2.54 -21.88
CA LYS A 75 6.48 2.14 -20.58
C LYS A 75 6.04 0.73 -20.22
N ARG A 76 6.90 0.03 -19.49
CA ARG A 76 6.63 -1.31 -18.96
C ARG A 76 5.76 -1.17 -17.73
N ILE A 77 4.59 -1.79 -17.75
CA ILE A 77 3.61 -1.70 -16.66
C ILE A 77 3.41 -3.07 -16.02
N LEU A 78 3.40 -3.10 -14.68
CA LEU A 78 3.02 -4.27 -13.90
C LEU A 78 1.79 -3.99 -13.04
N LEU A 79 0.78 -4.87 -13.16
CA LEU A 79 -0.36 -4.92 -12.24
C LEU A 79 -0.07 -5.90 -11.09
N ILE A 80 -0.14 -5.39 -9.87
CA ILE A 80 0.04 -6.18 -8.65
C ILE A 80 -1.33 -6.48 -8.05
N HIS A 81 -1.57 -7.75 -7.74
CA HIS A 81 -2.85 -8.24 -7.23
C HIS A 81 -2.67 -9.25 -6.09
N GLY A 82 -3.75 -9.51 -5.36
CA GLY A 82 -3.78 -10.46 -4.25
C GLY A 82 -3.41 -11.89 -4.67
N ASP A 83 -2.99 -12.70 -3.71
CA ASP A 83 -2.52 -14.07 -3.97
C ASP A 83 -3.64 -15.04 -4.41
N ASN A 84 -4.89 -14.71 -4.07
CA ASN A 84 -6.10 -15.44 -4.44
C ASN A 84 -6.98 -14.64 -5.43
N VAL A 85 -6.36 -13.77 -6.22
CA VAL A 85 -7.03 -13.01 -7.27
C VAL A 85 -6.40 -13.35 -8.60
N ASP A 86 -7.23 -13.70 -9.58
CA ASP A 86 -6.80 -13.92 -10.95
C ASP A 86 -7.20 -12.71 -11.81
N VAL A 87 -6.21 -12.12 -12.50
CA VAL A 87 -6.39 -10.92 -13.30
C VAL A 87 -6.05 -11.23 -14.75
N GLN A 88 -7.03 -11.08 -15.64
CA GLN A 88 -6.86 -11.23 -17.08
C GLN A 88 -6.89 -9.85 -17.75
N CYS A 89 -5.77 -9.48 -18.39
CA CYS A 89 -5.64 -8.25 -19.17
C CYS A 89 -4.46 -8.35 -20.16
N SER A 90 -4.24 -7.30 -20.94
CA SER A 90 -3.12 -7.20 -21.89
C SER A 90 -1.79 -6.78 -21.26
N PHE A 91 -1.77 -6.45 -19.97
CA PHE A 91 -0.58 -6.02 -19.23
C PHE A 91 -0.02 -7.14 -18.36
N ASP A 92 1.25 -7.04 -18.00
CA ASP A 92 1.88 -7.99 -17.09
C ASP A 92 1.20 -7.93 -15.71
N THR A 93 0.88 -9.09 -15.17
CA THR A 93 0.27 -9.23 -13.84
C THR A 93 1.17 -10.07 -12.94
N LYS A 94 1.17 -9.78 -11.64
CA LYS A 94 1.94 -10.52 -10.66
C LYS A 94 1.24 -10.55 -9.31
N ASN A 95 1.16 -11.75 -8.71
CA ASN A 95 0.76 -11.87 -7.32
C ASN A 95 1.77 -11.14 -6.42
N VAL A 96 1.26 -10.39 -5.46
CA VAL A 96 2.04 -9.59 -4.52
C VAL A 96 3.03 -10.41 -3.68
N SER A 97 2.75 -11.68 -3.36
CA SER A 97 3.74 -12.57 -2.71
C SER A 97 5.01 -12.78 -3.55
N LYS A 98 4.88 -12.74 -4.87
CA LYS A 98 5.96 -12.99 -5.83
C LYS A 98 6.68 -11.71 -6.27
N VAL A 99 6.21 -10.53 -5.85
CA VAL A 99 6.88 -9.26 -6.14
C VAL A 99 8.24 -9.22 -5.40
N GLN A 100 9.27 -8.79 -6.12
CA GLN A 100 10.65 -8.69 -5.66
C GLN A 100 11.19 -7.29 -5.92
N LEU A 101 12.28 -6.92 -5.24
CA LEU A 101 12.92 -5.62 -5.42
C LEU A 101 13.29 -5.31 -6.87
N GLY A 102 13.73 -6.31 -7.63
CA GLY A 102 14.08 -6.16 -9.05
C GLY A 102 12.89 -5.77 -9.94
N ASP A 103 11.64 -5.99 -9.51
CA ASP A 103 10.47 -5.55 -10.28
C ASP A 103 10.38 -4.01 -10.33
N PHE A 104 10.80 -3.30 -9.27
CA PHE A 104 10.82 -1.83 -9.25
C PHE A 104 11.89 -1.21 -10.17
N GLU A 105 12.87 -2.01 -10.62
CA GLU A 105 13.87 -1.60 -11.61
C GLU A 105 13.49 -2.05 -13.03
N ARG A 106 12.73 -3.15 -13.13
CA ARG A 106 12.30 -3.73 -14.41
C ARG A 106 11.05 -3.06 -14.97
N TYR A 107 10.16 -2.53 -14.15
CA TYR A 107 8.94 -1.86 -14.59
C TYR A 107 9.04 -0.37 -14.30
N ASP A 108 8.44 0.43 -15.19
CA ASP A 108 8.45 1.89 -15.07
C ASP A 108 7.19 2.36 -14.30
N ILE A 109 6.09 1.59 -14.39
CA ILE A 109 4.84 1.85 -13.68
C ILE A 109 4.36 0.55 -13.03
N LEU A 110 4.18 0.57 -11.71
CA LEU A 110 3.61 -0.51 -10.94
C LEU A 110 2.29 -0.02 -10.34
N ILE A 111 1.23 -0.81 -10.47
CA ILE A 111 -0.11 -0.43 -10.01
C ILE A 111 -0.63 -1.52 -9.08
N SER A 112 -0.86 -1.15 -7.82
CA SER A 112 -1.58 -1.91 -6.82
C SER A 112 -2.90 -1.17 -6.57
N SER A 113 -4.00 -1.74 -7.05
CA SER A 113 -5.31 -1.09 -7.00
C SER A 113 -6.31 -1.93 -6.24
N SER A 114 -7.16 -1.30 -5.44
CA SER A 114 -8.14 -1.96 -4.56
C SER A 114 -9.00 -3.03 -5.26
N PRO A 115 -9.48 -2.85 -6.52
CA PRO A 115 -10.23 -3.91 -7.22
C PRO A 115 -9.41 -5.16 -7.57
N LEU A 116 -8.09 -5.17 -7.35
CA LEU A 116 -7.21 -6.31 -7.59
C LEU A 116 -6.97 -7.14 -6.33
N TYR A 117 -7.74 -6.90 -5.28
CA TYR A 117 -7.69 -7.60 -3.99
C TYR A 117 -9.07 -8.15 -3.61
N SER A 118 -9.09 -9.28 -2.93
CA SER A 118 -10.33 -9.99 -2.57
C SER A 118 -11.15 -9.27 -1.50
N SER A 119 -10.49 -8.44 -0.68
CA SER A 119 -11.10 -7.67 0.38
C SER A 119 -10.19 -6.47 0.77
N PRO A 120 -10.70 -5.48 1.51
CA PRO A 120 -9.88 -4.40 2.04
C PRO A 120 -8.78 -4.88 2.99
N ASP A 121 -9.04 -5.92 3.79
CA ASP A 121 -8.04 -6.44 4.72
C ASP A 121 -6.89 -7.13 3.97
N ASP A 122 -7.23 -7.83 2.88
CA ASP A 122 -6.29 -8.41 1.91
C ASP A 122 -5.41 -7.33 1.25
N GLU A 123 -6.03 -6.26 0.75
CA GLU A 123 -5.33 -5.09 0.22
C GLU A 123 -4.36 -4.48 1.25
N PHE A 124 -4.81 -4.24 2.48
CA PHE A 124 -3.97 -3.62 3.50
C PHE A 124 -2.78 -4.49 3.89
N PHE A 125 -2.99 -5.80 4.05
CA PHE A 125 -1.92 -6.75 4.36
C PHE A 125 -0.85 -6.73 3.26
N HIS A 126 -1.27 -6.78 2.00
CA HIS A 126 -0.37 -6.86 0.86
C HIS A 126 0.31 -5.54 0.50
N VAL A 127 -0.37 -4.40 0.68
CA VAL A 127 0.23 -3.07 0.54
C VAL A 127 1.36 -2.89 1.57
N ASN A 128 1.19 -3.37 2.80
CA ASN A 128 2.26 -3.30 3.80
C ASN A 128 3.49 -4.10 3.39
N ARG A 129 3.31 -5.29 2.81
CA ARG A 129 4.42 -6.08 2.26
C ARG A 129 5.18 -5.31 1.17
N LEU A 130 4.49 -4.61 0.27
CA LEU A 130 5.13 -3.82 -0.80
C LEU A 130 5.94 -2.66 -0.24
N ILE A 131 5.40 -1.98 0.78
CA ILE A 131 6.13 -0.94 1.53
C ILE A 131 7.39 -1.57 2.13
N ASP A 132 7.25 -2.60 2.96
CA ASP A 132 8.39 -3.22 3.66
C ASP A 132 9.46 -3.74 2.68
N LEU A 133 9.05 -4.18 1.49
CA LEU A 133 9.97 -4.57 0.42
C LEU A 133 10.78 -3.37 -0.08
N LEU A 134 10.16 -2.24 -0.40
CA LEU A 134 10.87 -1.01 -0.82
C LEU A 134 11.86 -0.50 0.22
N TYR A 135 11.53 -0.64 1.50
CA TYR A 135 12.40 -0.18 2.59
C TYR A 135 13.64 -1.06 2.82
N LYS A 136 13.72 -2.21 2.14
CA LYS A 136 14.94 -3.03 2.10
C LYS A 136 15.97 -2.53 1.08
N ARG A 137 15.68 -1.49 0.30
CA ARG A 137 16.63 -0.91 -0.66
C ARG A 137 17.77 -0.20 0.08
N LEU A 138 18.98 -0.73 -0.05
CA LEU A 138 20.20 -0.12 0.52
C LEU A 138 20.85 0.90 -0.42
N SER A 139 20.60 0.77 -1.72
CA SER A 139 21.07 1.69 -2.75
C SER A 139 20.04 1.78 -3.88
N TRP A 140 20.09 2.86 -4.65
CA TRP A 140 19.15 3.10 -5.73
C TRP A 140 19.82 3.92 -6.86
N LYS A 141 19.51 3.55 -8.11
CA LYS A 141 19.87 4.34 -9.30
C LYS A 141 18.73 5.26 -9.72
N HIS A 142 17.51 4.76 -9.61
CA HIS A 142 16.27 5.46 -9.92
C HIS A 142 15.39 5.55 -8.68
N LEU A 143 14.67 6.66 -8.56
CA LEU A 143 13.69 6.85 -7.51
C LEU A 143 12.44 6.00 -7.79
N VAL A 144 11.73 5.64 -6.74
CA VAL A 144 10.34 5.15 -6.84
C VAL A 144 9.44 6.24 -6.26
N TYR A 145 8.59 6.83 -7.08
CA TYR A 145 7.54 7.73 -6.62
C TYR A 145 6.29 6.91 -6.28
N MET A 146 6.06 6.79 -4.98
CA MET A 146 4.96 6.04 -4.39
C MET A 146 3.75 6.94 -4.17
N ILE A 147 2.67 6.66 -4.87
CA ILE A 147 1.39 7.37 -4.75
C ILE A 147 0.50 6.60 -3.78
N VAL A 148 0.04 7.29 -2.73
CA VAL A 148 -0.94 6.79 -1.77
C VAL A 148 -2.10 7.76 -1.74
N ARG A 149 -3.20 7.35 -2.38
CA ARG A 149 -4.44 8.10 -2.42
C ARG A 149 -5.28 7.75 -1.20
N GLU A 150 -6.05 8.71 -0.70
CA GLU A 150 -6.82 8.61 0.54
C GLU A 150 -5.96 8.12 1.71
N ALA A 151 -4.76 8.70 1.85
CA ALA A 151 -3.68 8.20 2.69
C ALA A 151 -4.07 7.97 4.15
N ALA A 152 -5.02 8.76 4.67
CA ALA A 152 -5.58 8.55 6.00
C ALA A 152 -6.06 7.10 6.21
N ASN A 153 -6.72 6.50 5.22
CA ASN A 153 -7.23 5.12 5.32
C ASN A 153 -6.12 4.08 5.47
N LEU A 154 -5.00 4.27 4.76
CA LEU A 154 -3.85 3.37 4.85
C LEU A 154 -3.16 3.49 6.22
N TYR A 155 -3.01 4.70 6.76
CA TYR A 155 -2.46 4.87 8.10
C TYR A 155 -3.39 4.29 9.18
N TYR A 156 -4.72 4.43 9.03
CA TYR A 156 -5.69 3.81 9.93
C TYR A 156 -5.72 2.28 9.82
N SER A 157 -5.41 1.70 8.66
CA SER A 157 -5.37 0.25 8.51
C SER A 157 -4.12 -0.38 9.15
N ARG A 158 -2.95 0.27 9.05
CA ARG A 158 -1.76 -0.16 9.81
C ARG A 158 -1.99 -0.18 11.31
N LEU A 159 -2.73 0.80 11.83
CA LEU A 159 -3.20 0.77 13.22
C LEU A 159 -4.02 -0.50 13.50
N ARG A 160 -4.92 -0.90 12.60
CA ARG A 160 -5.76 -2.11 12.80
C ARG A 160 -4.97 -3.41 12.80
N ILE A 161 -3.93 -3.52 11.97
CA ILE A 161 -3.16 -4.75 11.79
C ILE A 161 -2.17 -4.96 12.95
N SER A 162 -1.52 -3.89 13.44
CA SER A 162 -0.56 -3.97 14.53
C SER A 162 -1.22 -4.08 15.91
N ASP A 163 -0.66 -4.92 16.77
CA ASP A 163 -1.07 -5.11 18.17
C ASP A 163 -0.91 -3.84 19.02
N ASN A 164 -0.03 -2.91 18.63
CA ASN A 164 0.25 -1.68 19.36
C ASN A 164 0.09 -0.44 18.46
N GLN A 165 -0.89 0.41 18.80
CA GLN A 165 -1.18 1.64 18.05
C GLN A 165 0.00 2.62 17.99
N LEU A 166 0.76 2.72 19.08
CA LEU A 166 1.91 3.63 19.14
C LEU A 166 3.04 3.10 18.25
N ALA A 167 3.26 1.78 18.24
CA ALA A 167 4.27 1.14 17.39
C ALA A 167 3.92 1.31 15.90
N ALA A 168 2.66 1.06 15.50
CA ALA A 168 2.23 1.18 14.11
C ALA A 168 2.31 2.63 13.58
N LYS A 169 2.00 3.61 14.44
CA LYS A 169 2.19 5.03 14.12
C LYS A 169 3.67 5.36 13.98
N ALA A 170 4.48 4.96 14.95
CA ALA A 170 5.92 5.18 14.93
C ALA A 170 6.57 4.56 13.69
N GLU A 171 6.19 3.34 13.30
CA GLU A 171 6.63 2.68 12.08
C GLU A 171 6.20 3.46 10.83
N SER A 172 4.94 3.87 10.74
CA SER A 172 4.45 4.62 9.57
C SER A 172 5.16 5.97 9.40
N THR A 173 5.39 6.68 10.50
CA THR A 173 6.17 7.91 10.52
C THR A 173 7.64 7.66 10.17
N TYR A 174 8.24 6.61 10.76
CA TYR A 174 9.61 6.20 10.50
C TYR A 174 9.82 5.90 9.02
N LEU A 175 8.89 5.19 8.39
CA LEU A 175 8.94 4.92 6.96
C LEU A 175 9.03 6.22 6.16
N ILE A 176 8.12 7.19 6.34
CA ILE A 176 8.17 8.43 5.54
C ILE A 176 9.47 9.20 5.79
N ARG A 177 9.99 9.16 7.02
CA ARG A 177 11.28 9.78 7.36
C ARG A 177 12.45 9.10 6.63
N GLU A 178 12.45 7.77 6.59
CA GLU A 178 13.49 6.97 5.94
C GLU A 178 13.34 6.87 4.41
N ALA A 179 12.20 7.27 3.86
CA ALA A 179 11.90 7.21 2.42
C ALA A 179 13.03 7.83 1.58
N ARG A 180 13.63 8.92 2.07
CA ARG A 180 14.76 9.58 1.41
C ARG A 180 16.01 8.73 1.31
N HIS A 181 16.29 7.92 2.34
CA HIS A 181 17.47 7.06 2.39
C HIS A 181 17.33 5.86 1.44
N VAL A 182 16.10 5.39 1.23
CA VAL A 182 15.79 4.23 0.36
C VAL A 182 15.38 4.62 -1.06
N GLY A 183 15.49 5.91 -1.43
CA GLY A 183 15.21 6.39 -2.78
C GLY A 183 13.72 6.39 -3.15
N VAL A 184 12.86 6.64 -2.17
CA VAL A 184 11.40 6.69 -2.35
C VAL A 184 10.92 8.12 -2.21
N ALA A 185 10.33 8.65 -3.28
CA ALA A 185 9.51 9.85 -3.23
C ALA A 185 8.07 9.44 -2.87
N VAL A 186 7.33 10.29 -2.16
CA VAL A 186 5.99 9.94 -1.67
C VAL A 186 4.99 11.00 -2.08
N GLY A 187 3.86 10.58 -2.62
CA GLY A 187 2.70 11.42 -2.91
C GLY A 187 1.51 10.98 -2.06
N LEU A 188 1.07 11.84 -1.14
CA LEU A 188 -0.04 11.56 -0.23
C LEU A 188 -1.18 12.53 -0.53
N ASP A 189 -2.42 12.05 -0.60
CA ASP A 189 -3.58 12.93 -0.53
C ASP A 189 -4.55 12.57 0.60
N THR A 190 -5.25 13.59 1.12
CA THR A 190 -6.25 13.42 2.18
C THR A 190 -7.28 14.54 2.16
N LEU A 191 -8.45 14.27 2.74
CA LEU A 191 -9.49 15.27 2.98
C LEU A 191 -9.25 16.07 4.27
N LYS A 192 -8.62 15.47 5.28
CA LYS A 192 -8.43 16.08 6.61
C LYS A 192 -6.95 16.17 6.95
N TYR A 193 -6.48 17.39 7.16
CA TYR A 193 -5.09 17.66 7.55
C TYR A 193 -4.70 16.99 8.88
N THR A 194 -5.63 16.97 9.84
CA THR A 194 -5.41 16.39 11.18
C THR A 194 -5.54 14.87 11.23
N SER A 195 -6.03 14.23 10.16
CA SER A 195 -6.06 12.77 10.06
C SER A 195 -4.67 12.17 9.81
N ILE A 196 -3.69 13.01 9.48
CA ILE A 196 -2.31 12.62 9.29
C ILE A 196 -1.51 13.12 10.49
N ASP A 197 -0.67 12.23 11.02
CA ASP A 197 0.11 12.48 12.22
C ASP A 197 0.97 13.75 12.09
N VAL A 198 1.17 14.45 13.21
CA VAL A 198 1.99 15.68 13.22
C VAL A 198 3.42 15.42 12.78
N ASP A 199 3.96 14.24 13.10
CA ASP A 199 5.32 13.88 12.74
C ASP A 199 5.46 13.70 11.22
N ILE A 200 4.46 13.11 10.57
CA ILE A 200 4.40 13.02 9.10
C ILE A 200 4.33 14.42 8.47
N ARG A 201 3.55 15.32 9.07
CA ARG A 201 3.43 16.71 8.59
C ARG A 201 4.73 17.51 8.73
N SER A 202 5.58 17.15 9.69
CA SER A 202 6.87 17.81 9.93
C SER A 202 7.95 17.47 8.89
N VAL A 203 7.81 16.35 8.18
CA VAL A 203 8.78 15.86 7.19
C VAL A 203 8.38 16.15 5.74
N LEU A 204 7.29 16.89 5.52
CA LEU A 204 6.82 17.25 4.19
C LEU A 204 7.79 18.20 3.48
N ASP A 205 8.10 17.92 2.22
CA ASP A 205 8.82 18.88 1.37
C ASP A 205 7.85 19.92 0.81
N TYR A 206 6.68 19.45 0.38
CA TYR A 206 5.70 20.25 -0.32
C TYR A 206 4.29 19.97 0.18
N LEU A 207 3.65 20.99 0.73
CA LEU A 207 2.22 21.00 1.06
C LEU A 207 1.46 21.70 -0.06
N ILE A 208 0.59 20.95 -0.73
CA ILE A 208 -0.25 21.40 -1.83
C ILE A 208 -1.67 21.55 -1.30
N LEU A 209 -2.21 22.76 -1.40
CA LEU A 209 -3.57 23.07 -0.99
C LEU A 209 -4.44 23.23 -2.24
N LYS A 210 -5.45 22.38 -2.33
CA LYS A 210 -6.52 22.45 -3.32
C LYS A 210 -7.71 23.19 -2.71
N SER A 211 -8.85 23.17 -3.42
CA SER A 211 -10.10 23.69 -2.86
C SER A 211 -10.38 23.08 -1.48
N GLN A 212 -10.68 23.95 -0.50
CA GLN A 212 -10.98 23.54 0.88
C GLN A 212 -12.49 23.52 1.18
N GLY A 213 -13.34 23.93 0.23
CA GLY A 213 -14.79 23.98 0.41
C GLY A 213 -15.22 24.87 1.59
N SER A 214 -16.39 24.59 2.17
CA SER A 214 -16.98 25.41 3.24
C SER A 214 -16.17 25.47 4.53
N LEU A 215 -15.40 24.42 4.83
CA LEU A 215 -14.58 24.32 6.04
C LEU A 215 -13.37 25.26 6.02
N GLY A 216 -12.87 25.60 4.83
CA GLY A 216 -11.67 26.42 4.66
C GLY A 216 -10.40 25.74 5.19
N LEU A 217 -9.33 26.52 5.35
CA LEU A 217 -8.05 26.05 5.85
C LEU A 217 -8.13 25.62 7.33
N PRO A 218 -7.44 24.52 7.72
CA PRO A 218 -7.23 24.15 9.11
C PRO A 218 -6.62 25.28 9.93
N SER A 219 -6.89 25.33 11.24
CA SER A 219 -6.45 26.43 12.13
C SER A 219 -4.95 26.73 12.04
N SER A 220 -4.10 25.70 11.94
CA SER A 220 -2.64 25.85 11.80
C SER A 220 -2.18 26.43 10.47
N LEU A 221 -3.07 26.53 9.48
CA LEU A 221 -2.82 27.06 8.15
C LEU A 221 -3.62 28.35 7.87
N GLN A 222 -4.45 28.83 8.79
CA GLN A 222 -5.28 30.03 8.59
C GLN A 222 -4.46 31.30 8.36
N TRP A 223 -3.21 31.36 8.84
CA TRP A 223 -2.29 32.47 8.54
C TRP A 223 -2.05 32.66 7.04
N LEU A 224 -2.25 31.63 6.22
CA LEU A 224 -2.19 31.74 4.75
C LEU A 224 -3.29 32.65 4.18
N TYR A 225 -4.36 32.92 4.91
CA TYR A 225 -5.36 33.92 4.50
C TYR A 225 -4.82 35.36 4.50
N GLY A 226 -3.67 35.61 5.13
CA GLY A 226 -2.93 36.88 4.94
C GLY A 226 -2.33 37.02 3.54
N PHE A 227 -2.17 35.92 2.80
CA PHE A 227 -1.63 35.90 1.44
C PHE A 227 -2.71 35.61 0.38
N PHE A 228 -3.79 34.91 0.76
CA PHE A 228 -4.79 34.41 -0.15
C PHE A 228 -6.21 34.76 0.28
N ASP A 229 -7.01 35.23 -0.68
CA ASP A 229 -8.43 35.48 -0.48
C ASP A 229 -9.18 34.18 -0.07
N PRO A 230 -9.88 34.16 1.08
CA PRO A 230 -10.59 32.97 1.53
C PRO A 230 -11.61 32.42 0.55
N SER A 231 -12.35 33.28 -0.16
CA SER A 231 -13.35 32.84 -1.15
C SER A 231 -12.69 32.09 -2.31
N LYS A 232 -11.53 32.56 -2.78
CA LYS A 232 -10.75 31.87 -3.82
C LYS A 232 -10.19 30.53 -3.34
N VAL A 233 -9.77 30.42 -2.08
CA VAL A 233 -9.28 29.15 -1.51
C VAL A 233 -10.42 28.13 -1.38
N ARG A 234 -11.62 28.57 -0.98
CA ARG A 234 -12.80 27.70 -0.85
C ARG A 234 -13.33 27.19 -2.19
N ASN A 235 -13.23 28.00 -3.25
CA ASN A 235 -13.81 27.70 -4.57
C ASN A 235 -12.76 27.51 -5.66
N MET A 236 -11.56 27.07 -5.28
CA MET A 236 -10.43 26.94 -6.21
C MET A 236 -10.72 25.89 -7.30
N PRO A 237 -10.60 26.23 -8.60
CA PRO A 237 -10.79 25.26 -9.67
C PRO A 237 -9.74 24.14 -9.60
N PRO A 238 -10.07 22.90 -10.05
CA PRO A 238 -9.19 21.74 -9.91
C PRO A 238 -7.80 21.88 -10.53
N LYS A 239 -7.61 22.74 -11.53
CA LYS A 239 -6.30 22.98 -12.17
C LYS A 239 -5.35 23.86 -11.36
N TYR A 240 -5.85 24.60 -10.38
CA TYR A 240 -5.05 25.51 -9.55
C TYR A 240 -4.72 24.88 -8.20
N PHE A 241 -3.62 25.32 -7.59
CA PHE A 241 -3.24 24.92 -6.24
C PHE A 241 -2.46 26.04 -5.57
N LEU A 242 -2.44 26.03 -4.24
CA LEU A 242 -1.44 26.75 -3.45
C LEU A 242 -0.36 25.77 -3.02
N MET A 243 0.85 26.28 -2.82
CA MET A 243 2.01 25.49 -2.43
C MET A 243 2.72 26.16 -1.28
N LEU A 244 2.98 25.39 -0.24
CA LEU A 244 3.91 25.74 0.83
C LEU A 244 5.08 24.76 0.78
N THR A 245 6.29 25.31 0.78
CA THR A 245 7.52 24.49 0.80
C THR A 245 8.05 24.36 2.22
N ARG A 246 8.89 23.33 2.44
CA ARG A 246 9.61 23.14 3.71
C ARG A 246 10.45 24.37 4.11
N LYS A 247 10.93 25.15 3.13
CA LYS A 247 11.71 26.37 3.36
C LYS A 247 10.85 27.61 3.63
N GLY A 248 9.52 27.47 3.65
CA GLY A 248 8.59 28.56 3.91
C GLY A 248 8.26 29.43 2.69
N ALA A 249 8.68 29.02 1.48
CA ALA A 249 8.22 29.67 0.25
C ALA A 249 6.75 29.33 -0.02
N ILE A 250 6.02 30.32 -0.51
CA ILE A 250 4.57 30.27 -0.73
C ILE A 250 4.31 30.58 -2.20
N GLY A 251 3.62 29.69 -2.90
CA GLY A 251 3.33 29.83 -4.32
C GLY A 251 1.87 29.55 -4.68
N VAL A 252 1.44 30.11 -5.80
CA VAL A 252 0.22 29.75 -6.50
C VAL A 252 0.61 29.07 -7.79
N GLY A 253 0.07 27.89 -8.05
CA GLY A 253 0.39 27.15 -9.25
C GLY A 253 -0.81 26.67 -10.03
N ARG A 254 -0.52 26.24 -11.25
CA ARG A 254 -1.43 25.51 -12.13
C ARG A 254 -0.73 24.31 -12.74
N PHE A 255 -1.47 23.25 -12.96
CA PHE A 255 -1.01 22.07 -13.69
C PHE A 255 -2.00 21.76 -14.83
N PRO A 256 -1.55 21.09 -15.90
CA PRO A 256 -2.43 20.66 -16.98
C PRO A 256 -3.53 19.73 -16.49
N LYS A 257 -4.64 19.69 -17.24
CA LYS A 257 -5.64 18.65 -17.03
C LYS A 257 -5.06 17.30 -17.46
N ILE A 258 -5.21 16.30 -16.60
CA ILE A 258 -4.89 14.91 -16.90
C ILE A 258 -6.11 14.29 -17.61
N GLU A 259 -6.08 14.25 -18.94
CA GLU A 259 -7.22 13.79 -19.76
C GLU A 259 -7.53 12.30 -19.56
N TRP A 260 -6.54 11.52 -19.15
CA TRP A 260 -6.67 10.09 -18.88
C TRP A 260 -7.08 9.79 -17.43
N HIS A 261 -7.31 10.80 -16.59
CA HIS A 261 -7.75 10.60 -15.21
C HIS A 261 -9.12 9.89 -15.12
N LYS A 262 -9.32 9.02 -14.13
CA LYS A 262 -10.60 8.33 -13.92
C LYS A 262 -11.73 9.33 -13.69
N GLN A 263 -12.86 9.14 -14.37
CA GLN A 263 -14.03 10.00 -14.18
C GLN A 263 -14.99 9.41 -13.14
N GLU A 264 -15.83 10.29 -12.57
CA GLU A 264 -16.89 9.87 -11.67
C GLU A 264 -17.88 8.95 -12.40
N LYS A 265 -18.40 7.93 -11.71
CA LYS A 265 -19.32 6.90 -12.25
C LYS A 265 -18.74 6.00 -13.36
N GLU A 266 -17.47 6.18 -13.71
CA GLU A 266 -16.77 5.30 -14.64
C GLU A 266 -16.48 3.93 -14.01
N ASN A 267 -16.75 2.85 -14.75
CA ASN A 267 -16.25 1.51 -14.46
C ASN A 267 -14.93 1.30 -15.21
N ILE A 268 -13.82 1.57 -14.52
CA ILE A 268 -12.49 1.59 -15.12
C ILE A 268 -12.04 0.20 -15.59
N LEU A 269 -12.38 -0.87 -14.84
CA LEU A 269 -12.06 -2.25 -15.20
C LEU A 269 -12.68 -2.63 -16.55
N ARG A 270 -13.98 -2.34 -16.71
CA ARG A 270 -14.69 -2.61 -17.97
C ARG A 270 -14.11 -1.79 -19.13
N SER A 271 -13.77 -0.53 -18.89
CA SER A 271 -13.21 0.36 -19.93
C SER A 271 -11.84 -0.11 -20.42
N LEU A 272 -11.04 -0.72 -19.53
CA LEU A 272 -9.70 -1.23 -19.82
C LEU A 272 -9.69 -2.70 -20.22
N GLY A 273 -10.85 -3.36 -20.28
CA GLY A 273 -10.97 -4.78 -20.60
C GLY A 273 -10.34 -5.71 -19.55
N ILE A 274 -10.22 -5.26 -18.30
CA ILE A 274 -9.66 -6.05 -17.21
C ILE A 274 -10.77 -6.92 -16.61
N LYS A 275 -10.54 -8.23 -16.58
CA LYS A 275 -11.39 -9.19 -15.86
C LYS A 275 -10.68 -9.64 -14.59
N VAL A 276 -11.42 -9.63 -13.48
CA VAL A 276 -10.93 -10.01 -12.17
C VAL A 276 -11.81 -11.12 -11.62
N GLU A 277 -11.21 -12.23 -11.26
CA GLU A 277 -11.86 -13.35 -10.58
C GLU A 277 -11.27 -13.46 -9.16
N TYR A 278 -12.16 -13.48 -8.17
CA TYR A 278 -11.77 -13.57 -6.77
C TYR A 278 -11.93 -15.02 -6.29
N GLY A 279 -10.85 -15.59 -5.79
CA GLY A 279 -10.87 -16.86 -5.08
C GLY A 279 -11.43 -16.74 -3.66
N GLU A 280 -11.17 -17.76 -2.85
CA GLU A 280 -11.60 -17.76 -1.44
C GLU A 280 -10.90 -16.65 -0.65
N GLN A 281 -11.70 -15.90 0.12
CA GLN A 281 -11.20 -14.86 1.01
C GLN A 281 -10.38 -15.48 2.17
N ILE A 282 -9.20 -14.91 2.38
CA ILE A 282 -8.29 -15.26 3.48
C ILE A 282 -8.78 -14.56 4.75
N ASP A 283 -8.88 -15.30 5.85
CA ASP A 283 -9.11 -14.71 7.18
C ASP A 283 -7.76 -14.31 7.79
N TYR A 284 -7.52 -13.01 7.97
CA TYR A 284 -6.27 -12.51 8.60
C TYR A 284 -6.30 -12.59 10.13
N GLY A 285 -7.43 -12.97 10.73
CA GLY A 285 -7.62 -12.96 12.16
C GLY A 285 -7.79 -11.55 12.73
N LYS A 286 -8.15 -11.49 14.02
CA LYS A 286 -8.30 -10.24 14.78
C LYS A 286 -7.21 -10.19 15.83
N SER A 287 -6.32 -9.20 15.69
CA SER A 287 -5.31 -8.83 16.68
C SER A 287 -5.89 -8.03 17.86
N ARG A 288 -7.11 -7.51 17.75
CA ARG A 288 -7.73 -6.57 18.71
C ARG A 288 -8.99 -7.13 19.38
N GLY A 289 -9.18 -6.76 20.65
CA GLY A 289 -10.35 -7.09 21.48
C GLY A 289 -9.98 -8.01 22.65
N ALA A 290 -10.96 -8.34 23.50
CA ALA A 290 -10.76 -9.28 24.61
C ALA A 290 -10.37 -10.70 24.14
N PHE A 291 -10.62 -11.02 22.86
CA PHE A 291 -10.33 -12.31 22.26
C PHE A 291 -9.55 -12.12 20.94
N LYS A 292 -8.25 -12.42 20.93
CA LYS A 292 -7.44 -12.50 19.70
C LYS A 292 -7.83 -13.77 18.93
N THR A 293 -8.07 -13.67 17.62
CA THR A 293 -8.41 -14.85 16.78
C THR A 293 -7.26 -15.25 15.88
N VAL A 294 -7.13 -16.56 15.62
CA VAL A 294 -6.11 -17.13 14.73
C VAL A 294 -6.61 -17.07 13.28
N GLY A 295 -5.93 -16.29 12.45
CA GLY A 295 -6.17 -16.23 11.00
C GLY A 295 -5.63 -17.45 10.25
N ASP A 296 -5.89 -17.52 8.95
CA ASP A 296 -5.50 -18.63 8.07
C ASP A 296 -3.98 -18.76 7.93
N PHE A 297 -3.24 -17.63 7.89
CA PHE A 297 -1.77 -17.64 7.88
C PHE A 297 -1.18 -18.18 9.19
N GLU A 298 -1.62 -17.66 10.34
CA GLU A 298 -1.17 -18.13 11.65
C GLU A 298 -1.56 -19.59 11.87
N HIS A 299 -2.74 -20.01 11.40
CA HIS A 299 -3.14 -21.40 11.38
C HIS A 299 -2.14 -22.26 10.60
N ALA A 300 -1.84 -21.91 9.35
CA ALA A 300 -0.88 -22.67 8.54
C ALA A 300 0.53 -22.70 9.16
N GLU A 301 0.98 -21.61 9.81
CA GLU A 301 2.24 -21.57 10.55
C GLU A 301 2.22 -22.53 11.75
N ILE A 302 1.14 -22.57 12.53
CA ILE A 302 0.98 -23.53 13.64
C ILE A 302 1.13 -24.96 13.15
N ILE A 303 0.47 -25.31 12.03
CA ILE A 303 0.54 -26.64 11.42
C ILE A 303 1.98 -26.94 10.98
N SER A 304 2.64 -26.00 10.28
CA SER A 304 4.03 -26.15 9.85
C SER A 304 5.00 -26.35 11.01
N LEU A 305 4.94 -25.51 12.04
CA LEU A 305 5.83 -25.62 13.22
C LEU A 305 5.62 -26.94 13.95
N TYR A 306 4.39 -27.41 14.05
CA TYR A 306 4.10 -28.70 14.66
C TYR A 306 4.67 -29.87 13.85
N MET A 307 4.57 -29.81 12.52
CA MET A 307 5.12 -30.80 11.58
C MET A 307 6.66 -30.81 11.59
N GLN A 308 7.29 -29.66 11.82
CA GLN A 308 8.73 -29.52 12.06
C GLN A 308 9.19 -30.09 13.42
N GLY A 309 8.26 -30.67 14.21
CA GLY A 309 8.58 -31.39 15.43
C GLY A 309 8.43 -30.58 16.72
N LEU A 310 8.16 -29.27 16.66
CA LEU A 310 7.98 -28.45 17.86
C LEU A 310 6.81 -28.97 18.71
N SER A 311 6.95 -28.87 20.03
CA SER A 311 5.87 -29.16 20.97
C SER A 311 4.84 -28.02 20.99
N MET A 312 3.59 -28.33 21.36
CA MET A 312 2.55 -27.30 21.48
C MET A 312 2.95 -26.17 22.44
N LYS A 313 3.73 -26.48 23.50
CA LYS A 313 4.25 -25.50 24.45
C LYS A 313 5.25 -24.54 23.79
N GLN A 314 6.16 -25.07 22.97
CA GLN A 314 7.15 -24.26 22.24
C GLN A 314 6.46 -23.35 21.21
N ILE A 315 5.47 -23.88 20.49
CA ILE A 315 4.69 -23.10 19.51
C ILE A 315 3.90 -22.00 20.21
N ALA A 316 3.21 -22.34 21.30
CA ALA A 316 2.46 -21.40 22.13
C ALA A 316 3.35 -20.24 22.63
N GLN A 317 4.55 -20.56 23.11
CA GLN A 317 5.52 -19.54 23.53
C GLN A 317 6.03 -18.69 22.35
N LYS A 318 6.29 -19.31 21.20
CA LYS A 318 6.82 -18.62 20.02
C LYS A 318 5.81 -17.65 19.39
N LEU A 319 4.53 -18.02 19.38
CA LEU A 319 3.45 -17.24 18.77
C LEU A 319 2.66 -16.38 19.77
N ASP A 320 3.08 -16.34 21.04
CA ASP A 320 2.37 -15.64 22.12
C ASP A 320 0.88 -16.06 22.21
N ARG A 321 0.64 -17.38 22.21
CA ARG A 321 -0.69 -18.00 22.29
C ARG A 321 -0.77 -18.96 23.46
N SER A 322 -2.00 -19.27 23.89
CA SER A 322 -2.22 -20.36 24.85
C SER A 322 -2.06 -21.72 24.17
N ALA A 323 -1.55 -22.71 24.90
CA ALA A 323 -1.44 -24.08 24.40
C ALA A 323 -2.80 -24.67 23.99
N ALA A 324 -3.89 -24.24 24.64
CA ALA A 324 -5.26 -24.60 24.26
C ALA A 324 -5.62 -24.10 22.86
N THR A 325 -5.20 -22.88 22.51
CA THR A 325 -5.40 -22.31 21.15
C THR A 325 -4.67 -23.15 20.12
N ILE A 326 -3.40 -23.50 20.37
CA ILE A 326 -2.60 -24.35 19.48
C ILE A 326 -3.26 -25.71 19.27
N HIS A 327 -3.69 -26.35 20.36
CA HIS A 327 -4.40 -27.63 20.29
C HIS A 327 -5.70 -27.54 19.47
N ALA A 328 -6.51 -26.50 19.68
CA ALA A 328 -7.74 -26.29 18.94
C ALA A 328 -7.50 -26.14 17.43
N GLN A 329 -6.44 -25.44 17.01
CA GLN A 329 -6.11 -25.29 15.59
C GLN A 329 -5.66 -26.60 14.95
N ILE A 330 -4.81 -27.38 15.63
CA ILE A 330 -4.37 -28.71 15.13
C ILE A 330 -5.57 -29.65 15.00
N HIS A 331 -6.47 -29.66 15.98
CA HIS A 331 -7.67 -30.48 15.94
C HIS A 331 -8.61 -30.07 14.81
N ALA A 332 -8.84 -28.76 14.62
CA ALA A 332 -9.66 -28.23 13.53
C ALA A 332 -9.08 -28.58 12.14
N HIS A 333 -7.75 -28.53 11.98
CA HIS A 333 -7.05 -28.95 10.76
C HIS A 333 -7.32 -30.41 10.43
N ASN A 334 -7.11 -31.31 11.40
CA ASN A 334 -7.36 -32.73 11.22
C ASN A 334 -8.82 -33.04 10.89
N GLN A 335 -9.77 -32.41 11.60
CA GLN A 335 -11.20 -32.57 11.31
C GLN A 335 -11.56 -32.09 9.90
N SER A 336 -10.97 -31.00 9.42
CA SER A 336 -11.20 -30.53 8.05
C SER A 336 -10.70 -31.55 7.02
N ILE A 337 -9.51 -32.12 7.24
CA ILE A 337 -8.94 -33.14 6.36
C ILE A 337 -9.78 -34.41 6.37
N GLU A 338 -10.27 -34.85 7.53
CA GLU A 338 -11.15 -36.03 7.63
C GLU A 338 -12.46 -35.85 6.87
N ARG A 339 -13.01 -34.63 6.88
CA ARG A 339 -14.31 -34.35 6.23
C ARG A 339 -14.19 -34.07 4.73
N LEU A 340 -13.15 -33.35 4.31
CA LEU A 340 -13.05 -32.79 2.96
C LEU A 340 -11.86 -33.33 2.17
N GLY A 341 -10.97 -34.10 2.79
CA GLY A 341 -9.69 -34.51 2.22
C GLY A 341 -8.60 -33.44 2.29
N TYR A 342 -8.92 -32.22 2.72
CA TYR A 342 -7.99 -31.10 2.86
C TYR A 342 -8.42 -30.12 3.96
N CYS A 343 -7.47 -29.33 4.47
CA CYS A 343 -7.73 -28.23 5.37
C CYS A 343 -8.03 -26.95 4.58
N MET A 344 -9.25 -26.40 4.73
CA MET A 344 -9.65 -25.19 3.99
C MET A 344 -8.75 -23.99 4.30
N LYS A 345 -8.43 -23.76 5.58
CA LYS A 345 -7.58 -22.65 6.02
C LYS A 345 -6.18 -22.72 5.39
N CYS A 346 -5.54 -23.88 5.49
CA CYS A 346 -4.23 -24.12 4.87
C CYS A 346 -4.30 -24.00 3.34
N LYS A 347 -5.38 -24.48 2.70
CA LYS A 347 -5.54 -24.39 1.24
C LYS A 347 -5.64 -22.94 0.75
N ARG A 348 -6.39 -22.09 1.46
CA ARG A 348 -6.53 -20.65 1.13
C ARG A 348 -5.22 -19.90 1.10
N VAL A 349 -4.30 -20.24 1.99
CA VAL A 349 -2.96 -19.61 2.06
C VAL A 349 -1.88 -20.44 1.36
N LYS A 350 -2.27 -21.47 0.58
CA LYS A 350 -1.35 -22.38 -0.14
C LYS A 350 -0.29 -23.00 0.78
N GLY A 351 -0.68 -23.33 2.01
CA GLY A 351 0.19 -23.94 3.02
C GLY A 351 0.63 -25.36 2.64
N GLU A 352 1.88 -25.69 2.94
CA GLU A 352 2.55 -26.95 2.55
C GLU A 352 1.79 -28.20 3.00
N HIS A 353 1.25 -28.19 4.22
CA HIS A 353 0.58 -29.35 4.83
C HIS A 353 -0.94 -29.33 4.68
N ALA A 354 -1.50 -28.61 3.68
CA ALA A 354 -2.94 -28.47 3.51
C ALA A 354 -3.69 -29.81 3.35
N ASN A 355 -3.04 -30.83 2.79
CA ASN A 355 -3.63 -32.15 2.56
C ASN A 355 -3.11 -33.22 3.51
N GLN A 356 -2.29 -32.85 4.50
CA GLN A 356 -1.62 -33.81 5.38
C GLN A 356 -2.20 -33.76 6.78
N LYS A 357 -2.78 -34.89 7.21
CA LYS A 357 -3.27 -35.05 8.58
C LYS A 357 -2.08 -35.06 9.55
N ILE A 358 -2.19 -34.28 10.61
CA ILE A 358 -1.22 -34.28 11.70
C ILE A 358 -1.49 -35.50 12.56
N ASP A 359 -0.52 -36.40 12.66
CA ASP A 359 -0.61 -37.54 13.56
C ASP A 359 0.63 -37.64 14.46
N LYS A 360 0.45 -38.03 15.73
CA LYS A 360 1.56 -38.16 16.70
C LYS A 360 2.64 -39.14 16.23
N LYS A 361 2.25 -40.13 15.41
CA LYS A 361 3.16 -41.14 14.83
C LYS A 361 4.05 -40.62 13.70
N ALA A 362 3.66 -39.54 13.02
CA ALA A 362 4.47 -38.95 11.93
C ALA A 362 5.75 -38.29 12.46
N LYS A 363 5.76 -37.81 13.72
CA LYS A 363 6.96 -37.26 14.39
C LYS A 363 8.12 -38.25 14.49
N ILE A 364 7.83 -39.55 14.52
CA ILE A 364 8.87 -40.57 14.70
C ILE A 364 9.62 -40.80 13.38
N TYR A 365 8.93 -40.75 12.23
CA TYR A 365 9.56 -41.04 10.94
C TYR A 365 10.45 -39.90 10.41
N SER A 366 10.10 -38.63 10.62
CA SER A 366 10.96 -37.50 10.19
C SER A 366 12.20 -37.32 11.07
N PHE A 367 12.10 -37.65 12.37
CA PHE A 367 13.25 -37.63 13.28
C PHE A 367 14.24 -38.77 12.97
N ILE A 368 13.74 -39.96 12.61
CA ILE A 368 14.57 -41.10 12.18
C ILE A 368 15.23 -40.83 10.82
N ALA A 369 14.51 -40.23 9.86
CA ALA A 369 15.06 -39.91 8.54
C ALA A 369 16.18 -38.86 8.60
N GLY A 370 16.11 -37.88 9.51
CA GLY A 370 17.15 -36.87 9.70
C GLY A 370 18.42 -37.36 10.43
N GLN A 371 18.34 -38.49 11.14
CA GLN A 371 19.52 -39.11 11.78
C GLN A 371 20.29 -40.05 10.85
N HIS A 372 19.66 -40.54 9.78
CA HIS A 372 20.32 -41.43 8.82
C HIS A 372 21.09 -40.69 7.71
N SER A 373 20.95 -39.37 7.57
CA SER A 373 21.67 -38.57 6.57
C SER A 373 22.97 -37.92 7.08
N SER A 374 23.40 -38.18 8.32
CA SER A 374 24.66 -37.65 8.88
C SER A 374 25.79 -38.68 9.01
N HIS A 375 25.62 -39.88 8.44
CA HIS A 375 26.66 -40.89 8.37
C HIS A 375 26.63 -41.62 7.03
N THR A 376 27.06 -40.94 5.97
CA THR A 376 27.73 -41.53 4.79
C THR A 376 28.53 -40.45 4.10
#